data_AF-A0A060BV93-F1
#
_entry.id   AF-A0A060BV93-F1
#
_cell.length_a   1.000
_cell.length_b   1.000
_cell.length_c   1.000
_cell.angle_alpha   90.00
_cell.angle_beta   90.00
_cell.angle_gamma   90.00
#
_symmetry.space_group_name_H-M   'P 1'
#
loop_
_entity.id
_entity.type
_entity.pdbx_description
1 polymer ?
#
loop_
_entity_poly.entity_id
_entity_poly.type
_entity_poly.pdbx_seq_one_letter_code
_entity_poly.pdbx_strand_id
1 'polypeptide(L)'
;MALTGTEAERELTGRVCAASSDSLVDLSGRTSLGTMAALIEFSRLIICNDTGVSHIAAAVRTPSVVVANGSDPRRWAPIDARRHVVLATPVPCRPCSHRICPIGHPCALGVTWD
;
A
#
# COMPACT_ATOMS: atom_id res chain seq x y z
N MET A 1 -10.53 -3.05 11.48
CA MET A 1 -9.66 -2.39 10.48
C MET A 1 -10.45 -2.23 9.18
N ALA A 2 -10.19 -1.19 8.39
CA ALA A 2 -10.84 -1.03 7.08
C ALA A 2 -9.88 -1.49 5.98
N LEU A 3 -10.41 -2.21 4.99
CA LEU A 3 -9.71 -2.59 3.78
C LEU A 3 -10.30 -1.81 2.61
N THR A 4 -9.45 -1.21 1.79
CA THR A 4 -9.86 -0.39 0.65
C THR A 4 -9.30 -0.96 -0.65
N GLY A 5 -9.94 -0.62 -1.76
CA GLY A 5 -9.52 -0.99 -3.09
C GLY A 5 -10.48 -0.40 -4.12
N THR A 6 -10.14 -0.53 -5.38
CA THR A 6 -11.05 -0.29 -6.50
C THR A 6 -12.07 -1.42 -6.62
N GLU A 7 -13.10 -1.21 -7.44
CA GLU A 7 -14.08 -2.27 -7.75
C GLU A 7 -13.41 -3.52 -8.35
N ALA A 8 -12.39 -3.31 -9.20
CA ALA A 8 -11.65 -4.40 -9.85
C ALA A 8 -10.81 -5.24 -8.86
N GLU A 9 -10.57 -4.74 -7.64
CA GLU A 9 -9.77 -5.40 -6.62
C GLU A 9 -10.62 -6.19 -5.62
N ARG A 10 -11.95 -6.25 -5.77
CA ARG A 10 -12.85 -6.95 -4.83
C ARG A 10 -12.49 -8.42 -4.59
N GLU A 11 -12.04 -9.13 -5.63
CA GLU A 11 -11.61 -10.52 -5.46
C GLU A 11 -10.33 -10.59 -4.59
N LEU A 12 -9.39 -9.65 -4.79
CA LEU A 12 -8.17 -9.57 -4.00
C LEU A 12 -8.49 -9.25 -2.54
N THR A 13 -9.33 -8.24 -2.28
CA THR A 13 -9.70 -7.84 -0.92
C THR A 13 -10.55 -8.89 -0.21
N GLY A 14 -11.42 -9.60 -0.93
CA GLY A 14 -12.13 -10.77 -0.42
C GLY A 14 -11.19 -11.88 0.08
N ARG A 15 -10.10 -12.17 -0.64
CA ARG A 15 -9.08 -13.13 -0.18
C ARG A 15 -8.36 -12.66 1.09
N VAL A 16 -8.08 -11.36 1.20
CA VAL A 16 -7.45 -10.78 2.41
C VAL A 16 -8.41 -10.89 3.60
N CYS A 17 -9.69 -10.54 3.41
CA CYS A 17 -10.72 -10.71 4.44
C CYS A 17 -10.85 -12.16 4.91
N ALA A 18 -10.82 -13.12 3.99
CA ALA A 18 -10.91 -14.55 4.33
C ALA A 18 -9.66 -15.09 5.06
N ALA A 19 -8.48 -14.50 4.81
CA ALA A 19 -7.23 -14.90 5.46
C ALA A 19 -7.00 -14.21 6.82
N SER A 20 -7.77 -13.17 7.13
CA SER A 20 -7.67 -12.41 8.39
C SER A 20 -8.43 -13.11 9.51
N SER A 21 -7.83 -13.21 10.69
CA SER A 21 -8.53 -13.61 11.92
C SER A 21 -9.41 -12.50 12.49
N ASP A 22 -9.11 -11.24 12.15
CA ASP A 22 -9.87 -10.08 12.58
C ASP A 22 -10.96 -9.70 11.57
N SER A 23 -12.05 -9.12 12.07
CA SER A 23 -13.10 -8.56 11.23
C SER A 23 -12.60 -7.31 10.48
N LEU A 24 -12.55 -7.42 9.15
CA LEU A 24 -12.21 -6.33 8.25
C LEU A 24 -13.48 -5.73 7.63
N VAL A 25 -13.56 -4.41 7.63
CA VAL A 25 -14.60 -3.69 6.89
C VAL A 25 -14.11 -3.48 5.46
N ASP A 26 -14.63 -4.26 4.51
CA ASP A 26 -14.30 -4.11 3.10
C ASP A 26 -15.06 -2.94 2.45
N LEU A 27 -14.29 -1.94 2.01
CA LEU A 27 -14.75 -0.74 1.33
C LEU A 27 -14.33 -0.70 -0.14
N SER A 28 -13.93 -1.84 -0.72
CA SER A 28 -13.52 -1.94 -2.12
C SER A 28 -14.62 -1.48 -3.09
N GLY A 29 -14.29 -0.53 -3.96
CA GLY A 29 -15.24 0.09 -4.89
C GLY A 29 -16.27 1.02 -4.21
N ARG A 30 -16.16 1.27 -2.90
CA ARG A 30 -17.12 2.06 -2.12
C ARG A 30 -16.59 3.42 -1.69
N THR A 31 -15.40 3.80 -2.15
CA THR A 31 -14.76 5.07 -1.83
C THR A 31 -14.53 5.90 -3.08
N SER A 32 -14.86 7.21 -3.03
CA SER A 32 -14.35 8.20 -3.96
C SER A 32 -12.96 8.68 -3.49
N LEU A 33 -12.29 9.51 -4.29
CA LEU A 33 -11.01 10.10 -3.88
C LEU A 33 -11.15 10.94 -2.60
N GLY A 34 -12.23 11.74 -2.49
CA GLY A 34 -12.48 12.57 -1.31
C GLY A 34 -12.80 11.74 -0.07
N THR A 35 -13.61 10.68 -0.20
CA THR A 35 -13.91 9.82 0.96
C THR A 35 -12.70 8.97 1.36
N MET A 36 -11.84 8.58 0.42
CA MET A 36 -10.56 7.96 0.71
C MET A 36 -9.65 8.90 1.52
N ALA A 37 -9.53 10.16 1.11
CA ALA A 37 -8.74 11.15 1.84
C ALA A 37 -9.24 11.35 3.27
N ALA A 38 -10.55 11.47 3.47
CA ALA A 38 -11.16 11.58 4.80
C ALA A 38 -10.91 10.31 5.65
N LEU A 39 -11.09 9.12 5.08
CA LEU A 39 -10.81 7.86 5.77
C LEU A 39 -9.35 7.78 6.23
N ILE A 40 -8.42 8.20 5.37
CA ILE A 40 -6.99 8.22 5.68
C ILE A 40 -6.69 9.26 6.77
N GLU A 41 -7.23 10.47 6.68
CA GLU A 41 -7.01 11.56 7.64
C GLU A 41 -7.40 11.15 9.07
N PHE A 42 -8.51 10.42 9.23
CA PHE A 42 -8.97 9.94 10.54
C PHE A 42 -8.41 8.57 10.95
N SER A 43 -7.53 7.97 10.15
CA SER A 43 -6.87 6.72 10.50
C SER A 43 -5.65 6.95 11.38
N ARG A 44 -5.37 6.02 12.30
CA ARG A 44 -4.16 6.06 13.14
C ARG A 44 -2.89 5.70 12.37
N LEU A 45 -3.02 4.85 11.36
CA LEU A 45 -1.95 4.32 10.53
C LEU A 45 -2.57 3.78 9.23
N ILE A 46 -1.86 3.94 8.12
CA ILE A 46 -2.17 3.26 6.85
C ILE A 46 -1.05 2.30 6.47
N ILE A 47 -1.39 1.10 6.04
CA ILE A 47 -0.49 0.18 5.36
C ILE A 47 -0.93 0.13 3.90
N CYS A 48 -0.04 0.48 2.97
CA CYS A 48 -0.39 0.55 1.55
C CYS A 48 0.81 0.21 0.67
N ASN A 49 0.55 -0.05 -0.62
CA ASN A 49 1.60 -0.08 -1.63
C ASN A 49 2.02 1.34 -2.02
N ASP A 50 3.09 1.46 -2.81
CA ASP A 50 3.62 2.71 -3.37
C ASP A 50 2.75 3.29 -4.50
N THR A 51 1.46 3.45 -4.25
CA THR A 51 0.47 4.04 -5.18
C THR A 51 -0.06 5.38 -4.67
N GLY A 52 -1.09 5.93 -5.33
CA GLY A 52 -1.77 7.17 -4.96
C GLY A 52 -2.18 7.26 -3.49
N VAL A 53 -2.54 6.14 -2.85
CA VAL A 53 -2.90 6.09 -1.41
C VAL A 53 -1.75 6.60 -0.53
N SER A 54 -0.50 6.22 -0.84
CA SER A 54 0.68 6.69 -0.09
C SER A 54 0.86 8.22 -0.18
N HIS A 55 0.56 8.80 -1.34
CA HIS A 55 0.60 10.25 -1.54
C HIS A 55 -0.52 10.98 -0.80
N ILE A 56 -1.72 10.41 -0.76
CA ILE A 56 -2.83 10.96 0.03
C ILE A 56 -2.47 10.95 1.51
N ALA A 57 -1.93 9.85 2.04
CA ALA A 57 -1.46 9.77 3.42
C ALA A 57 -0.40 10.82 3.76
N ALA A 58 0.54 11.07 2.84
CA ALA A 58 1.51 12.15 2.98
C ALA A 58 0.86 13.54 3.01
N ALA A 59 -0.12 13.78 2.13
CA ALA A 59 -0.82 15.05 2.03
C ALA A 59 -1.64 15.38 3.29
N VAL A 60 -2.38 14.41 3.84
CA VAL A 60 -3.19 14.59 5.06
C VAL A 60 -2.42 14.30 6.35
N ARG A 61 -1.11 14.02 6.25
CA ARG A 61 -0.16 13.80 7.35
C ARG A 61 -0.52 12.62 8.28
N THR A 62 -1.22 11.61 7.75
CA THR A 62 -1.46 10.35 8.46
C THR A 62 -0.22 9.47 8.42
N PRO A 63 0.25 8.90 9.55
CA PRO A 63 1.34 7.94 9.55
C PRO A 63 1.10 6.79 8.56
N SER A 64 2.15 6.34 7.86
CA SER A 64 2.03 5.22 6.93
C SER A 64 3.23 4.29 6.91
N VAL A 65 2.94 3.02 6.59
CA VAL A 65 3.91 2.03 6.13
C VAL A 65 3.62 1.78 4.65
N VAL A 66 4.60 2.07 3.80
CA VAL A 66 4.50 1.94 2.35
C VAL A 66 5.36 0.78 1.88
N VAL A 67 4.74 -0.23 1.28
CA VAL A 67 5.44 -1.38 0.68
C VAL A 67 5.76 -1.04 -0.77
N ALA A 68 7.04 -0.80 -1.08
CA ALA A 68 7.47 -0.39 -2.42
C ALA A 68 7.83 -1.60 -3.30
N ASN A 69 7.05 -1.84 -4.35
CA ASN A 69 7.25 -2.97 -5.24
C ASN A 69 7.78 -2.54 -6.61
N GLY A 70 9.01 -2.93 -6.95
CA GLY A 70 9.62 -2.66 -8.26
C GLY A 70 10.01 -1.20 -8.53
N SER A 71 9.32 -0.21 -7.95
CA SER A 71 9.64 1.22 -8.10
C SER A 71 10.95 1.63 -7.45
N ASP A 72 11.45 2.85 -7.75
CA ASP A 72 12.57 3.47 -7.04
C ASP A 72 12.08 4.21 -5.78
N PRO A 73 12.37 3.71 -4.56
CA PRO A 73 11.95 4.36 -3.32
C PRO A 73 12.55 5.76 -3.17
N ARG A 74 13.74 6.03 -3.74
CA ARG A 74 14.37 7.36 -3.64
C ARG A 74 13.59 8.43 -4.40
N ARG A 75 12.80 8.01 -5.39
CA ARG A 75 11.97 8.89 -6.21
C ARG A 75 10.57 9.06 -5.65
N TRP A 76 9.98 7.99 -5.12
CA TRP A 76 8.55 7.94 -4.80
C TRP A 76 8.24 7.94 -3.30
N ALA A 77 9.23 7.75 -2.43
CA ALA A 77 9.01 7.82 -0.98
C ALA A 77 8.48 9.20 -0.56
N PRO A 78 7.55 9.25 0.40
CA PRO A 78 7.18 10.50 1.05
C PRO A 78 8.41 11.17 1.70
N ILE A 79 8.44 12.51 1.66
CA ILE A 79 9.57 13.31 2.15
C ILE A 79 9.75 13.17 3.67
N ASP A 80 8.65 13.13 4.44
CA ASP A 80 8.69 12.95 5.90
C ASP A 80 8.93 11.48 6.27
N ALA A 81 10.18 11.04 6.18
CA ALA A 81 10.60 9.66 6.48
C ALA A 81 10.44 9.25 7.96
N ARG A 82 10.13 10.20 8.87
CA ARG A 82 9.80 9.88 10.27
C ARG A 82 8.35 9.45 10.43
N ARG A 83 7.46 9.98 9.58
CA ARG A 83 6.03 9.70 9.59
C ARG A 83 5.66 8.56 8.64
N HIS A 84 6.40 8.44 7.55
CA HIS A 84 6.15 7.47 6.49
C HIS A 84 7.34 6.54 6.36
N VAL A 85 7.16 5.29 6.80
CA VAL A 85 8.18 4.25 6.70
C VAL A 85 7.99 3.53 5.37
N VAL A 86 9.04 3.46 4.56
CA VAL A 86 9.02 2.73 3.29
C VAL A 86 9.76 1.41 3.46
N LEU A 87 9.05 0.29 3.26
CA LEU A 87 9.61 -1.05 3.23
C LEU A 87 9.94 -1.42 1.79
N ALA A 88 11.21 -1.72 1.53
CA ALA A 88 11.70 -1.94 0.18
C ALA A 88 12.87 -2.94 0.17
N THR A 89 12.63 -4.19 -0.22
CA THR A 89 13.70 -5.20 -0.34
C THR A 89 14.69 -4.82 -1.45
N PRO A 90 16.01 -4.75 -1.17
CA PRO A 90 17.02 -4.51 -2.21
C PRO A 90 17.06 -5.68 -3.19
N VAL A 91 16.81 -5.41 -4.48
CA VAL A 91 16.91 -6.41 -5.55
C VAL A 91 17.58 -5.80 -6.79
N PRO A 92 18.36 -6.57 -7.57
CA PRO A 92 19.09 -6.03 -8.73
C PRO A 92 18.21 -5.48 -9.84
N CYS A 93 16.98 -5.98 -9.98
CA CYS A 93 16.06 -5.53 -11.03
C CYS A 93 15.41 -4.17 -10.74
N ARG A 94 15.63 -3.56 -9.57
CA ARG A 94 14.99 -2.29 -9.19
C ARG A 94 15.79 -1.09 -9.75
N PRO A 95 15.13 -0.07 -10.33
CA PRO A 95 13.70 -0.02 -10.63
C PRO A 95 13.33 -0.85 -11.87
N CYS A 96 12.20 -1.54 -11.83
CA CYS A 96 11.61 -2.17 -13.01
C CYS A 96 10.20 -1.65 -13.28
N SER A 97 9.72 -1.85 -14.51
CA SER A 97 8.38 -1.46 -14.98
C SER A 97 7.58 -2.63 -15.54
N HIS A 98 7.96 -3.86 -15.17
CA HIS A 98 7.27 -5.06 -15.62
C HIS A 98 5.87 -5.14 -15.02
N ARG A 99 4.83 -5.22 -15.87
CA ARG A 99 3.44 -5.45 -15.43
C ARG A 99 3.26 -6.82 -14.78
N ILE A 100 3.95 -7.83 -15.33
CA ILE A 100 4.03 -9.19 -14.80
C ILE A 100 5.51 -9.46 -14.55
N CYS A 101 5.89 -9.73 -13.31
CA CYS A 101 7.29 -9.94 -12.99
C CYS A 101 7.82 -11.24 -13.62
N PRO A 102 8.92 -11.21 -14.39
CA PRO A 102 9.47 -12.41 -15.01
C PRO A 102 10.21 -13.33 -14.03
N ILE A 103 10.43 -12.89 -12.79
CA ILE A 103 11.26 -13.59 -11.78
C ILE A 103 10.54 -13.80 -10.44
N GLY A 104 9.21 -13.70 -10.40
CA GLY A 104 8.42 -14.07 -9.21
C GLY A 104 8.39 -13.06 -8.06
N HIS A 105 8.58 -11.76 -8.35
CA HIS A 105 8.47 -10.66 -7.36
C HIS A 105 9.34 -10.80 -6.09
N PRO A 106 10.67 -11.03 -6.21
CA PRO A 106 11.55 -11.05 -5.02
C PRO A 106 11.53 -9.72 -4.25
N CYS A 107 11.20 -8.60 -4.91
CA CYS A 107 11.01 -7.31 -4.26
C CYS A 107 9.78 -7.22 -3.36
N ALA A 108 8.73 -7.99 -3.62
CA ALA A 108 7.53 -8.03 -2.77
C ALA A 108 7.62 -9.14 -1.73
N LEU A 109 8.07 -10.34 -2.14
CA LEU A 109 8.15 -11.51 -1.26
C LEU A 109 9.27 -11.41 -0.22
N GLY A 110 10.26 -10.54 -0.42
CA GLY A 110 11.30 -10.27 0.56
C GLY A 110 10.92 -9.24 1.63
N VAL A 111 9.68 -8.73 1.64
CA VAL A 111 9.17 -7.86 2.71
C VAL A 111 8.48 -8.73 3.75
N THR A 112 8.93 -8.66 4.99
CA THR A 112 8.45 -9.50 6.10
C THR A 112 7.89 -8.64 7.25
N TRP A 113 7.22 -9.27 8.22
CA TRP A 113 6.47 -8.61 9.31
C TRP A 113 6.99 -8.94 10.72
N ASP A 114 8.10 -9.67 10.80
CA ASP A 114 8.86 -10.03 11.99
C ASP A 114 9.80 -8.90 12.46
#